data_AF-A0A1F5NKC5-F1
#
_entry.id   AF-A0A1F5NKC5-F1
#
_cell.length_a   1.000
_cell.length_b   1.000
_cell.length_c   1.000
_cell.angle_alpha   90.00
_cell.angle_beta   90.00
_cell.angle_gamma   90.00
#
_symmetry.space_group_name_H-M   'P 1'
#
loop_
_entity.id
_entity.type
_entity.pdbx_description
1 polymer ?
#
loop_
_entity_poly.entity_id
_entity_poly.type
_entity_poly.pdbx_seq_one_letter_code
_entity_poly.pdbx_strand_id
1 'polypeptide(L)'
;MKTRIFNKARQNLTALLRLLFYPKILLVITIIMLLVDYVLFQKLGSNYEDKYRVVAALFIIGQIYVIIGFSIVLFSKLRMVKWYKSFLLLGVLLIISINILTRVTNFNDTFRIINNTASLLIFIFPLAAVLLIIKHIRTYIAQKKERTVLLHHIGRKRNFTLPIRFLIIVFVIGVVVFGIYRINTLENRLQTIENKLGGPKKIGCNEKDTIDKVRQSVVRIVGGESEGSGFAVKSGGLVLTNFHVIEFEPAPKVVLPDNTFETAEIIMADKNADLAIIKISKDLPIISWGDPKELNPAEELLAIGFPLGGSLSGESSVNKGSLSARRRSKDVGVEYLQTDITLTPGVSGGPMVNICGEVQGINTAGLSGLGLAISADSIKQKWLEMATANDSLKDIKRITFDDTESAEFAVATFYNYLKVRRLEKAFELLSDNFKEGHGFDYWKGGYESLLDTTVIKIEDNKKVKDRVTVKLSTKDMVDDEIVYKYFEGFWDVKNIDGKWRLWDPEIKEVENPSFLWFYK
;
A
#
# COMPACT_ATOMS: atom_id res chain seq x y z
N MET A 1 42.75 -26.55 73.84
CA MET A 1 41.34 -26.85 73.45
C MET A 1 40.52 -25.60 73.10
N LYS A 2 40.69 -24.46 73.81
CA LYS A 2 39.94 -23.20 73.55
C LYS A 2 40.20 -22.54 72.17
N THR A 3 41.40 -22.60 71.61
CA THR A 3 41.76 -22.00 70.30
C THR A 3 41.16 -22.70 69.08
N ARG A 4 40.94 -24.02 69.14
CA ARG A 4 40.28 -24.78 68.05
C ARG A 4 38.77 -24.54 68.01
N ILE A 5 38.13 -24.35 69.16
CA ILE A 5 36.68 -24.07 69.24
C ILE A 5 36.40 -22.65 68.75
N PHE A 6 37.25 -21.67 69.10
CA PHE A 6 37.12 -20.28 68.64
C PHE A 6 37.32 -20.12 67.12
N ASN A 7 38.30 -20.83 66.54
CA ASN A 7 38.51 -20.82 65.08
C ASN A 7 37.38 -21.52 64.30
N LYS A 8 36.79 -22.58 64.87
CA LYS A 8 35.65 -23.27 64.27
C LYS A 8 34.35 -22.45 64.38
N ALA A 9 34.15 -21.72 65.48
CA ALA A 9 33.06 -20.77 65.63
C ALA A 9 33.20 -19.57 64.68
N ARG A 10 34.40 -19.03 64.50
CA ARG A 10 34.68 -17.92 63.56
C ARG A 10 34.51 -18.34 62.09
N GLN A 11 34.92 -19.54 61.71
CA GLN A 11 34.67 -20.11 60.38
C GLN A 11 33.17 -20.38 60.13
N ASN A 12 32.46 -20.89 61.13
CA ASN A 12 31.02 -21.10 61.01
C ASN A 12 30.24 -19.77 60.96
N LEU A 13 30.67 -18.74 61.71
CA LEU A 13 30.08 -17.41 61.68
C LEU A 13 30.35 -16.68 60.36
N THR A 14 31.56 -16.80 59.80
CA THR A 14 31.87 -16.25 58.45
C THR A 14 31.15 -17.01 57.33
N ALA A 15 30.96 -18.33 57.47
CA ALA A 15 30.13 -19.11 56.56
C ALA A 15 28.64 -18.74 56.67
N LEU A 16 28.14 -18.51 57.89
CA LEU A 16 26.76 -18.08 58.17
C LEU A 16 26.51 -16.64 57.66
N LEU A 17 27.46 -15.73 57.86
CA LEU A 17 27.42 -14.37 57.33
C LEU A 17 27.46 -14.38 55.78
N ARG A 18 28.31 -15.21 55.15
CA ARG A 18 28.27 -15.42 53.69
C ARG A 18 26.94 -16.02 53.20
N LEU A 19 26.28 -16.83 54.02
CA LEU A 19 24.97 -17.44 53.74
C LEU A 19 23.79 -16.45 53.81
N LEU A 20 23.93 -15.37 54.59
CA LEU A 20 22.90 -14.37 54.84
C LEU A 20 22.97 -13.16 53.87
N PHE A 21 24.14 -12.83 53.34
CA PHE A 21 24.32 -11.64 52.48
C PHE A 21 24.04 -11.90 50.97
N TYR A 22 24.32 -13.10 50.44
CA TYR A 22 24.21 -13.35 48.99
C TYR A 22 22.79 -13.25 48.39
N PRO A 23 21.72 -13.80 49.01
CA PRO A 23 20.37 -13.71 48.44
C PRO A 23 19.78 -12.29 48.49
N LYS A 24 20.15 -11.52 49.52
CA LYS A 24 19.69 -10.13 49.69
C LYS A 24 20.40 -9.20 48.71
N ILE A 25 21.69 -9.41 48.43
CA ILE A 25 22.42 -8.66 47.41
C ILE A 25 21.83 -8.92 46.02
N LEU A 26 21.50 -10.19 45.69
CA LEU A 26 20.88 -10.51 44.40
C LEU A 26 19.50 -9.87 44.25
N LEU A 27 18.66 -9.93 45.30
CA LEU A 27 17.34 -9.29 45.33
C LEU A 27 17.46 -7.76 45.18
N VAL A 28 18.42 -7.14 45.87
CA VAL A 28 18.68 -5.69 45.78
C VAL A 28 19.15 -5.31 44.39
N ILE A 29 20.03 -6.10 43.76
CA ILE A 29 20.47 -5.88 42.38
C ILE A 29 19.28 -6.00 41.41
N THR A 30 18.41 -7.00 41.59
CA THR A 30 17.20 -7.16 40.75
C THR A 30 16.24 -5.99 40.91
N ILE A 31 16.03 -5.50 42.14
CA ILE A 31 15.18 -4.32 42.40
C ILE A 31 15.80 -3.05 41.79
N ILE A 32 17.11 -2.85 41.92
CA ILE A 32 17.83 -1.71 41.32
C ILE A 32 17.72 -1.76 39.79
N MET A 33 17.86 -2.92 39.17
CA MET A 33 17.74 -3.04 37.71
C MET A 33 16.31 -2.81 37.22
N LEU A 34 15.29 -3.32 37.92
CA LEU A 34 13.88 -3.01 37.61
C LEU A 34 13.58 -1.52 37.73
N LEU A 35 14.21 -0.82 38.69
CA LEU A 35 14.11 0.64 38.84
C LEU A 35 14.82 1.39 37.69
N VAL A 36 16.00 0.92 37.26
CA VAL A 36 16.72 1.48 36.11
C VAL A 36 15.90 1.32 34.82
N ASP A 37 15.30 0.15 34.61
CA ASP A 37 14.43 -0.14 33.46
C ASP A 37 13.16 0.75 33.48
N TYR A 38 12.57 0.96 34.65
CA TYR A 38 11.42 1.88 34.83
C TYR A 38 11.77 3.34 34.51
N VAL A 39 12.96 3.80 34.92
CA VAL A 39 13.42 5.18 34.64
C VAL A 39 13.77 5.36 33.15
N LEU A 40 14.36 4.36 32.51
CA LEU A 40 14.61 4.36 31.06
C LEU A 40 13.31 4.36 30.25
N PHE A 41 12.29 3.61 30.71
CA PHE A 41 10.96 3.59 30.11
C PHE A 41 10.29 4.97 30.11
N GLN A 42 10.44 5.75 31.20
CA GLN A 42 9.90 7.11 31.29
C GLN A 42 10.62 8.13 30.41
N LYS A 43 11.87 7.86 30.01
CA LYS A 43 12.70 8.78 29.20
C LYS A 43 12.60 8.58 27.69
N LEU A 44 11.95 7.52 27.21
CA LEU A 44 11.81 7.24 25.77
C LEU A 44 10.65 8.07 25.17
N GLY A 45 10.98 8.83 24.12
CA GLY A 45 10.09 9.76 23.40
C GLY A 45 8.87 9.11 22.75
N SER A 46 8.00 9.95 22.19
CA SER A 46 6.56 9.75 21.91
C SER A 46 6.13 8.63 20.93
N ASN A 47 7.03 7.79 20.41
CA ASN A 47 6.63 6.76 19.44
C ASN A 47 6.19 5.46 20.13
N TYR A 48 4.90 5.10 19.99
CA TYR A 48 4.27 4.03 20.76
C TYR A 48 4.82 2.63 20.43
N GLU A 49 5.15 2.32 19.17
CA GLU A 49 5.64 0.98 18.77
C GLU A 49 7.03 0.64 19.34
N ASP A 50 7.95 1.61 19.38
CA ASP A 50 9.30 1.38 19.90
C ASP A 50 9.31 1.14 21.42
N LYS A 51 8.37 1.75 22.15
CA LYS A 51 8.19 1.51 23.59
C LYS A 51 7.88 0.05 23.88
N TYR A 52 7.04 -0.61 23.08
CA TYR A 52 6.68 -2.01 23.31
C TYR A 52 7.82 -2.98 23.03
N ARG A 53 8.61 -2.74 21.98
CA ARG A 53 9.77 -3.59 21.64
C ARG A 53 10.85 -3.51 22.72
N VAL A 54 11.10 -2.31 23.25
CA VAL A 54 12.07 -2.09 24.32
C VAL A 54 11.59 -2.71 25.64
N VAL A 55 10.31 -2.55 26.01
CA VAL A 55 9.75 -3.18 27.21
C VAL A 55 9.79 -4.71 27.12
N ALA A 56 9.46 -5.29 25.97
CA ALA A 56 9.54 -6.73 25.76
C ALA A 56 11.00 -7.24 25.87
N ALA A 57 11.96 -6.51 25.31
CA ALA A 57 13.38 -6.86 25.39
C ALA A 57 13.91 -6.80 26.83
N LEU A 58 13.62 -5.72 27.56
CA LEU A 58 14.03 -5.55 28.97
C LEU A 58 13.40 -6.63 29.87
N PHE A 59 12.14 -6.97 29.63
CA PHE A 59 11.46 -8.04 30.37
C PHE A 59 12.09 -9.41 30.11
N ILE A 60 12.42 -9.75 28.86
CA ILE A 60 13.09 -11.01 28.51
C ILE A 60 14.49 -11.08 29.15
N ILE A 61 15.24 -9.98 29.13
CA ILE A 61 16.56 -9.88 29.77
C ILE A 61 16.42 -10.11 31.29
N GLY A 62 15.44 -9.49 31.94
CA GLY A 62 15.16 -9.71 33.36
C GLY A 62 14.85 -11.17 33.70
N GLN A 63 14.07 -11.85 32.87
CA GLN A 63 13.75 -13.28 33.04
C GLN A 63 14.99 -14.17 32.90
N ILE A 64 15.84 -13.91 31.92
CA ILE A 64 17.11 -14.64 31.72
C ILE A 64 18.02 -14.47 32.95
N TYR A 65 18.12 -13.26 33.49
CA TYR A 65 18.93 -12.99 34.68
C TYR A 65 18.40 -13.66 35.94
N VAL A 66 17.07 -13.69 36.14
CA VAL A 66 16.45 -14.43 37.26
C VAL A 66 16.73 -15.93 37.13
N ILE A 67 16.61 -16.50 35.93
CA ILE A 67 16.90 -17.92 35.68
C ILE A 67 18.37 -18.24 35.96
N ILE A 68 19.30 -17.40 35.50
CA ILE A 68 20.74 -17.58 35.74
C ILE A 68 21.06 -17.45 37.23
N GLY A 69 20.60 -16.38 37.88
CA GLY A 69 20.82 -16.13 39.30
C GLY A 69 20.26 -17.25 40.19
N PHE A 70 19.06 -17.73 39.88
CA PHE A 70 18.45 -18.84 40.60
C PHE A 70 19.18 -20.16 40.34
N SER A 71 19.62 -20.41 39.11
CA SER A 71 20.43 -21.59 38.75
C SER A 71 21.76 -21.63 39.49
N ILE A 72 22.43 -20.48 39.66
CA ILE A 72 23.67 -20.35 40.43
C ILE A 72 23.43 -20.64 41.92
N VAL A 73 22.37 -20.07 42.51
CA VAL A 73 21.99 -20.34 43.91
C VAL A 73 21.59 -21.80 44.11
N LEU A 74 20.87 -22.40 43.16
CA LEU A 74 20.46 -23.80 43.11
C LEU A 74 21.66 -24.76 43.07
N PHE A 75 22.69 -24.43 42.28
CA PHE A 75 23.94 -25.19 42.21
C PHE A 75 24.77 -25.08 43.50
N SER A 76 24.67 -23.95 44.22
CA SER A 76 25.48 -23.69 45.41
C SER A 76 24.96 -24.33 46.72
N LYS A 77 23.67 -24.69 46.83
CA LYS A 77 23.05 -24.91 48.16
C LYS A 77 22.40 -26.27 48.49
N LEU A 78 22.08 -27.20 47.58
CA LEU A 78 21.12 -28.26 47.95
C LEU A 78 21.59 -29.72 47.90
N ARG A 79 21.70 -30.31 49.11
CA ARG A 79 21.51 -31.75 49.38
C ARG A 79 20.04 -32.14 49.15
N MET A 80 19.80 -32.82 48.04
CA MET A 80 18.84 -33.89 47.70
C MET A 80 17.33 -33.89 48.09
N VAL A 81 16.78 -33.17 49.08
CA VAL A 81 15.45 -33.61 49.62
C VAL A 81 14.25 -32.67 49.44
N LYS A 82 14.35 -31.43 48.93
CA LYS A 82 13.17 -30.54 48.80
C LYS A 82 13.05 -29.75 47.49
N TRP A 83 13.37 -30.36 46.35
CA TRP A 83 13.40 -29.65 45.06
C TRP A 83 12.02 -29.46 44.39
N TYR A 84 11.05 -30.33 44.69
CA TYR A 84 9.70 -30.25 44.08
C TYR A 84 8.92 -28.99 44.49
N LYS A 85 9.11 -28.49 45.73
CA LYS A 85 8.48 -27.24 46.20
C LYS A 85 9.04 -26.00 45.48
N SER A 86 10.32 -26.03 45.10
CA SER A 86 10.97 -24.94 44.35
C SER A 86 10.53 -24.93 42.87
N PHE A 87 10.29 -26.10 42.27
CA PHE A 87 9.73 -26.22 40.93
C PHE A 87 8.28 -25.75 40.87
N LEU A 88 7.48 -26.05 41.89
CA LEU A 88 6.10 -25.56 42.01
C LEU A 88 6.07 -24.02 42.06
N LEU A 89 6.99 -23.41 42.81
CA LEU A 89 7.11 -21.95 42.91
C LEU A 89 7.54 -21.32 41.57
N LEU A 90 8.47 -21.95 40.84
CA LEU A 90 8.91 -21.50 39.51
C LEU A 90 7.76 -21.55 38.49
N GLY A 91 6.96 -22.63 38.51
CA GLY A 91 5.77 -22.75 37.69
C GLY A 91 4.72 -21.68 38.00
N VAL A 92 4.50 -21.39 39.29
CA VAL A 92 3.58 -20.32 39.72
C VAL A 92 4.07 -18.93 39.26
N LEU A 93 5.36 -18.63 39.39
CA LEU A 93 5.94 -17.37 38.92
C LEU A 93 5.86 -17.22 37.40
N LEU A 94 6.00 -18.32 36.66
CA LEU A 94 5.85 -18.34 35.20
C LEU A 94 4.40 -18.06 34.79
N ILE A 95 3.42 -18.67 35.48
CA ILE A 95 1.99 -18.46 35.24
C ILE A 95 1.61 -17.00 35.54
N ILE A 96 2.07 -16.44 36.65
CA ILE A 96 1.84 -15.03 37.00
C ILE A 96 2.45 -14.11 35.94
N SER A 97 3.66 -14.42 35.45
CA SER A 97 4.33 -13.64 34.40
C SER A 97 3.58 -13.68 33.07
N ILE A 98 3.07 -14.84 32.66
CA ILE A 98 2.24 -15.00 31.45
C ILE A 98 0.95 -14.19 31.58
N ASN A 99 0.32 -14.19 32.77
CA ASN A 99 -0.94 -13.51 33.02
C ASN A 99 -0.80 -11.97 33.10
N ILE A 100 0.38 -11.48 33.46
CA ILE A 100 0.73 -10.04 33.39
C ILE A 100 1.00 -9.65 31.94
N LEU A 101 1.73 -10.48 31.18
CA LEU A 101 2.03 -10.22 29.76
C LEU A 101 0.76 -10.17 28.90
N THR A 102 -0.20 -11.06 29.12
CA THR A 102 -1.52 -11.06 28.45
C THR A 102 -2.36 -9.82 28.72
N ARG A 103 -2.12 -9.08 29.80
CA ARG A 103 -2.81 -7.81 30.11
C ARG A 103 -2.15 -6.59 29.48
N VAL A 104 -0.89 -6.69 29.04
CA VAL A 104 -0.07 -5.54 28.61
C VAL A 104 0.20 -5.54 27.10
N THR A 105 0.06 -6.67 26.42
CA THR A 105 0.27 -6.80 24.95
C THR A 105 -0.98 -7.28 24.22
N ASN A 106 -1.15 -6.84 22.95
CA ASN A 106 -2.22 -7.31 22.07
C ASN A 106 -2.19 -8.84 21.94
N PHE A 107 -3.36 -9.48 21.94
CA PHE A 107 -3.52 -10.94 22.07
C PHE A 107 -2.65 -11.76 21.09
N ASN A 108 -2.49 -11.29 19.84
CA ASN A 108 -1.69 -11.97 18.81
C ASN A 108 -0.18 -11.94 19.09
N ASP A 109 0.35 -10.84 19.59
CA ASP A 109 1.78 -10.73 19.94
C ASP A 109 2.10 -11.52 21.20
N THR A 110 1.19 -11.50 22.18
CA THR A 110 1.29 -12.33 23.37
C THR A 110 1.28 -13.82 23.01
N PHE A 111 0.40 -14.24 22.11
CA PHE A 111 0.34 -15.64 21.64
C PHE A 111 1.62 -16.05 20.91
N ARG A 112 2.16 -15.19 20.05
CA ARG A 112 3.43 -15.43 19.34
C ARG A 112 4.61 -15.57 20.30
N ILE A 113 4.70 -14.70 21.30
CA ILE A 113 5.76 -14.74 22.31
C ILE A 113 5.60 -15.99 23.17
N ILE A 114 4.41 -16.24 23.74
CA ILE A 114 4.12 -17.43 24.57
C ILE A 114 4.43 -18.71 23.81
N ASN A 115 4.07 -18.81 22.53
CA ASN A 115 4.36 -20.00 21.73
C ASN A 115 5.87 -20.20 21.51
N ASN A 116 6.64 -19.10 21.34
CA ASN A 116 8.08 -19.14 21.21
C ASN A 116 8.82 -19.42 22.53
N THR A 117 8.35 -18.90 23.68
CA THR A 117 8.93 -19.21 25.00
C THR A 117 8.52 -20.59 25.51
N ALA A 118 7.28 -21.03 25.29
CA ALA A 118 6.82 -22.37 25.64
C ALA A 118 7.58 -23.44 24.84
N SER A 119 7.85 -23.20 23.55
CA SER A 119 8.68 -24.09 22.75
C SER A 119 10.12 -24.17 23.27
N LEU A 120 10.76 -23.05 23.63
CA LEU A 120 12.09 -23.04 24.27
C LEU A 120 12.14 -23.84 25.59
N LEU A 121 11.11 -23.73 26.43
CA LEU A 121 11.02 -24.45 27.71
C LEU A 121 10.84 -25.97 27.52
N ILE A 122 10.16 -26.40 26.46
CA ILE A 122 10.05 -27.82 26.07
C ILE A 122 11.42 -28.43 25.70
N PHE A 123 12.45 -27.63 25.37
CA PHE A 123 13.80 -28.14 25.09
C PHE A 123 14.73 -28.17 26.31
N ILE A 124 14.62 -27.18 27.20
CA ILE A 124 15.44 -27.12 28.41
C ILE A 124 15.06 -28.25 29.37
N PHE A 125 13.77 -28.59 29.47
CA PHE A 125 13.27 -29.57 30.43
C PHE A 125 13.76 -31.00 30.17
N PRO A 126 13.68 -31.55 28.94
CA PRO A 126 14.18 -32.88 28.62
C PRO A 126 15.70 -32.94 28.64
N LEU A 127 16.40 -31.89 28.17
CA LEU A 127 17.86 -31.85 28.21
C LEU A 127 18.38 -31.83 29.66
N ALA A 128 17.77 -31.03 30.54
CA ALA A 128 18.07 -31.02 31.97
C ALA A 128 17.74 -32.38 32.62
N ALA A 129 16.62 -33.01 32.27
CA ALA A 129 16.26 -34.34 32.76
C ALA A 129 17.25 -35.42 32.31
N VAL A 130 17.70 -35.40 31.05
CA VAL A 130 18.71 -36.32 30.51
C VAL A 130 20.06 -36.10 31.20
N LEU A 131 20.52 -34.85 31.35
CA LEU A 131 21.76 -34.53 32.07
C LEU A 131 21.68 -34.95 33.55
N LEU A 132 20.51 -34.82 34.18
CA LEU A 132 20.27 -35.27 35.56
C LEU A 132 20.29 -36.80 35.67
N ILE A 133 19.70 -37.53 34.73
CA ILE A 133 19.75 -39.00 34.68
C ILE A 133 21.19 -39.49 34.46
N ILE A 134 21.93 -38.85 33.56
CA ILE A 134 23.36 -39.13 33.33
C ILE A 134 24.17 -38.91 34.61
N LYS A 135 23.94 -37.79 35.30
CA LYS A 135 24.60 -37.48 36.57
C LYS A 135 24.25 -38.49 37.65
N HIS A 136 22.97 -38.87 37.78
CA HIS A 136 22.50 -39.81 38.78
C HIS A 136 23.09 -41.21 38.59
N ILE A 137 23.18 -41.66 37.33
CA ILE A 137 23.81 -42.93 36.97
C ILE A 137 25.33 -42.88 37.20
N ARG A 138 26.01 -41.77 36.89
CA ARG A 138 27.44 -41.59 37.23
C ARG A 138 27.69 -41.69 38.74
N THR A 139 26.86 -41.05 39.56
CA THR A 139 26.96 -41.14 41.02
C THR A 139 26.64 -42.54 41.54
N TYR A 140 25.67 -43.23 40.96
CA TYR A 140 25.34 -44.62 41.32
C TYR A 140 26.48 -45.59 40.95
N ILE A 141 27.10 -45.43 39.78
CA ILE A 141 28.27 -46.22 39.35
C ILE A 141 29.47 -45.94 40.26
N ALA A 142 29.71 -44.67 40.65
CA ALA A 142 30.79 -44.29 41.56
C ALA A 142 30.62 -44.92 42.95
N GLN A 143 29.42 -44.88 43.53
CA GLN A 143 29.11 -45.53 44.82
C GLN A 143 29.22 -47.06 44.75
N LYS A 144 28.91 -47.68 43.60
CA LYS A 144 29.05 -49.12 43.42
C LYS A 144 30.51 -49.55 43.23
N LYS A 145 31.36 -48.70 42.64
CA LYS A 145 32.81 -48.93 42.47
C LYS A 145 33.56 -48.93 43.81
N GLU A 146 33.10 -48.13 44.79
CA GLU A 146 33.59 -48.23 46.18
C GLU A 146 33.11 -49.51 46.89
N ARG A 147 31.89 -49.98 46.62
CA ARG A 147 31.38 -51.25 47.18
C ARG A 147 31.91 -52.51 46.49
N THR A 148 32.56 -52.42 45.33
CA THR A 148 33.13 -53.60 44.63
C THR A 148 34.46 -54.08 45.24
N VAL A 149 35.01 -53.36 46.22
CA VAL A 149 36.10 -53.86 47.08
C VAL A 149 35.56 -54.77 48.20
N LEU A 150 34.23 -54.92 48.37
CA LEU A 150 33.65 -55.66 49.51
C LEU A 150 32.66 -56.78 49.17
N LEU A 151 32.32 -57.05 47.91
CA LEU A 151 31.46 -58.20 47.55
C LEU A 151 31.89 -58.86 46.23
N HIS A 152 32.71 -59.91 46.35
CA HIS A 152 33.05 -60.87 45.29
C HIS A 152 32.06 -62.04 45.26
N HIS A 153 30.77 -61.77 45.04
CA HIS A 153 29.84 -62.81 44.61
C HIS A 153 28.56 -62.23 44.02
N ILE A 154 28.05 -62.93 43.01
CA ILE A 154 26.79 -62.72 42.28
C ILE A 154 26.92 -61.84 41.02
N GLY A 155 26.75 -62.51 39.88
CA GLY A 155 26.91 -62.02 38.52
C GLY A 155 25.83 -61.07 38.00
N ARG A 156 26.05 -60.69 36.73
CA ARG A 156 25.40 -59.67 35.87
C ARG A 156 25.86 -58.22 36.10
N LYS A 157 26.94 -57.86 35.39
CA LYS A 157 27.18 -56.49 34.90
C LYS A 157 25.99 -56.06 34.03
N ARG A 158 25.01 -55.34 34.60
CA ARG A 158 23.96 -54.66 33.80
C ARG A 158 24.57 -53.40 33.17
N ASN A 159 24.66 -53.36 31.84
CA ASN A 159 25.22 -52.25 31.06
C ASN A 159 24.29 -51.01 31.13
N PHE A 160 24.56 -50.10 32.08
CA PHE A 160 23.86 -48.82 32.24
C PHE A 160 24.15 -47.78 31.13
N THR A 161 24.98 -48.09 30.14
CA THR A 161 25.26 -47.24 28.97
C THR A 161 24.13 -47.24 27.94
N LEU A 162 23.35 -48.33 27.86
CA LEU A 162 22.23 -48.49 26.94
C LEU A 162 21.09 -47.47 27.16
N PRO A 163 20.56 -47.27 28.39
CA PRO A 163 19.43 -46.35 28.62
C PRO A 163 19.79 -44.87 28.41
N ILE A 164 21.03 -44.48 28.68
CA ILE A 164 21.52 -43.11 28.42
C ILE A 164 21.61 -42.86 26.91
N ARG A 165 22.20 -43.80 26.16
CA ARG A 165 22.26 -43.71 24.70
C ARG A 165 20.85 -43.64 24.09
N PHE A 166 19.91 -44.42 24.62
CA PHE A 166 18.51 -44.39 24.21
C PHE A 166 17.85 -43.02 24.45
N LEU A 167 18.02 -42.43 25.62
CA LEU A 167 17.46 -41.10 25.94
C LEU A 167 18.03 -39.98 25.05
N ILE A 168 19.35 -40.02 24.78
CA ILE A 168 19.99 -39.07 23.87
C ILE A 168 19.44 -39.24 22.45
N ILE A 169 19.28 -40.49 21.98
CA ILE A 169 18.71 -40.80 20.66
C ILE A 169 17.28 -40.25 20.57
N VAL A 170 16.43 -40.50 21.56
CA VAL A 170 15.04 -40.00 21.58
C VAL A 170 15.00 -38.47 21.57
N PHE A 171 15.87 -37.80 22.33
CA PHE A 171 15.95 -36.34 22.33
C PHE A 171 16.41 -35.79 20.97
N VAL A 172 17.44 -36.38 20.36
CA VAL A 172 17.93 -35.98 19.03
C VAL A 172 16.84 -36.18 17.98
N ILE A 173 16.14 -37.32 18.00
CA ILE A 173 15.00 -37.58 17.12
C ILE A 173 13.91 -36.52 17.33
N GLY A 174 13.58 -36.17 18.58
CA GLY A 174 12.60 -35.13 18.89
C GLY A 174 12.96 -33.75 18.32
N VAL A 175 14.22 -33.34 18.43
CA VAL A 175 14.72 -32.08 17.85
C VAL A 175 14.66 -32.11 16.33
N VAL A 176 15.06 -33.21 15.70
CA VAL A 176 15.02 -33.38 14.24
C VAL A 176 13.58 -33.33 13.74
N VAL A 177 12.67 -34.08 14.36
CA VAL A 177 11.23 -34.11 14.01
C VAL A 177 10.59 -32.72 14.17
N PHE A 178 10.90 -31.99 15.25
CA PHE A 178 10.41 -30.63 15.43
C PHE A 178 11.01 -29.65 14.41
N GLY A 179 12.30 -29.76 14.11
CA GLY A 179 12.96 -28.98 13.07
C GLY A 179 12.28 -29.15 11.71
N ILE A 180 12.03 -30.41 11.32
CA ILE A 180 11.28 -30.75 10.10
C ILE A 180 9.88 -30.14 10.15
N TYR A 181 9.15 -30.28 11.26
CA TYR A 181 7.82 -29.68 11.42
C TYR A 181 7.83 -28.15 11.24
N ARG A 182 8.84 -27.46 11.80
CA ARG A 182 8.99 -25.99 11.65
C ARG A 182 9.35 -25.59 10.23
N ILE A 183 10.22 -26.33 9.56
CA ILE A 183 10.56 -26.11 8.15
C ILE A 183 9.31 -26.27 7.28
N ASN A 184 8.58 -27.37 7.43
CA ASN A 184 7.33 -27.60 6.68
C ASN A 184 6.29 -26.50 6.96
N THR A 185 6.18 -26.04 8.21
CA THR A 185 5.27 -24.94 8.56
C THR A 185 5.68 -23.62 7.90
N LEU A 186 6.99 -23.35 7.82
CA LEU A 186 7.52 -22.15 7.17
C LEU A 186 7.32 -22.23 5.65
N GLU A 187 7.59 -23.38 5.05
CA GLU A 187 7.40 -23.66 3.63
C GLU A 187 5.94 -23.45 3.22
N ASN A 188 4.98 -23.99 3.97
CA ASN A 188 3.55 -23.77 3.72
C ASN A 188 3.14 -22.28 3.78
N ARG A 189 3.74 -21.52 4.71
CA ARG A 189 3.49 -20.07 4.83
C ARG A 189 4.11 -19.30 3.67
N LEU A 190 5.34 -19.65 3.28
CA LEU A 190 6.03 -19.07 2.13
C LEU A 190 5.23 -19.33 0.85
N GLN A 191 4.77 -20.56 0.63
CA GLN A 191 3.96 -20.92 -0.52
C GLN A 191 2.64 -20.14 -0.55
N THR A 192 2.02 -19.88 0.61
CA THR A 192 0.82 -19.02 0.69
C THR A 192 1.12 -17.58 0.26
N ILE A 193 2.25 -17.02 0.68
CA ILE A 193 2.68 -15.67 0.27
C ILE A 193 3.03 -15.66 -1.22
N GLU A 194 3.77 -16.66 -1.71
CA GLU A 194 4.12 -16.80 -3.12
C GLU A 194 2.88 -16.87 -4.00
N ASN A 195 1.90 -17.71 -3.65
CA ASN A 195 0.65 -17.80 -4.40
C ASN A 195 -0.11 -16.47 -4.40
N LYS A 196 -0.11 -15.76 -3.26
CA LYS A 196 -0.76 -14.46 -3.12
C LYS A 196 -0.07 -13.37 -3.95
N LEU A 197 1.26 -13.38 -4.01
CA LEU A 197 2.01 -12.40 -4.79
C LEU A 197 2.11 -12.75 -6.29
N GLY A 198 1.83 -14.00 -6.67
CA GLY A 198 1.95 -14.48 -8.05
C GLY A 198 3.32 -15.07 -8.40
N GLY A 199 4.00 -15.66 -7.42
CA GLY A 199 5.23 -16.43 -7.57
C GLY A 199 6.43 -15.90 -6.76
N PRO A 200 7.49 -16.72 -6.61
CA PRO A 200 8.65 -16.41 -5.78
C PRO A 200 9.46 -15.20 -6.25
N LYS A 201 9.46 -14.91 -7.56
CA LYS A 201 10.16 -13.76 -8.15
C LYS A 201 9.65 -12.42 -7.59
N LYS A 202 8.39 -12.38 -7.16
CA LYS A 202 7.72 -11.17 -6.70
C LYS A 202 7.93 -10.87 -5.20
N ILE A 203 8.51 -11.81 -4.44
CA ILE A 203 8.85 -11.62 -3.00
C ILE A 203 9.80 -10.43 -2.80
N GLY A 204 10.67 -10.14 -3.77
CA GLY A 204 11.64 -9.03 -3.69
C GLY A 204 11.05 -7.64 -3.97
N CYS A 205 9.79 -7.55 -4.42
CA CYS A 205 9.18 -6.28 -4.77
C CYS A 205 8.70 -5.55 -3.51
N ASN A 206 9.08 -4.28 -3.37
CA ASN A 206 8.59 -3.41 -2.31
C ASN A 206 7.32 -2.70 -2.78
N GLU A 207 6.18 -3.06 -2.20
CA GLU A 207 4.87 -2.50 -2.55
C GLU A 207 4.84 -0.97 -2.46
N LYS A 208 5.49 -0.37 -1.45
CA LYS A 208 5.52 1.08 -1.29
C LYS A 208 6.30 1.76 -2.43
N ASP A 209 7.52 1.30 -2.69
CA ASP A 209 8.37 1.87 -3.74
C ASP A 209 7.73 1.67 -5.13
N THR A 210 7.06 0.53 -5.33
CA THR A 210 6.25 0.24 -6.51
C THR A 210 5.14 1.28 -6.68
N ILE A 211 4.36 1.54 -5.63
CA ILE A 211 3.27 2.52 -5.66
C ILE A 211 3.81 3.90 -6.00
N ASP A 212 4.87 4.34 -5.32
CA ASP A 212 5.46 5.67 -5.54
C ASP A 212 5.94 5.84 -6.99
N LYS A 213 6.56 4.79 -7.56
CA LYS A 213 6.98 4.78 -8.96
C LYS A 213 5.79 4.83 -9.92
N VAL A 214 4.75 4.02 -9.69
CA VAL A 214 3.59 3.97 -10.60
C VAL A 214 2.82 5.29 -10.56
N ARG A 215 2.66 5.90 -9.37
CA ARG A 215 1.97 7.20 -9.21
C ARG A 215 2.55 8.31 -10.09
N GLN A 216 3.87 8.35 -10.27
CA GLN A 216 4.51 9.33 -11.14
C GLN A 216 4.19 9.14 -12.64
N SER A 217 3.69 7.97 -13.03
CA SER A 217 3.25 7.67 -14.39
C SER A 217 1.76 7.98 -14.61
N VAL A 218 0.98 8.05 -13.54
CA VAL A 218 -0.48 8.17 -13.58
C VAL A 218 -0.89 9.64 -13.63
N VAL A 219 -1.82 9.96 -14.51
CA VAL A 219 -2.35 11.31 -14.73
C VAL A 219 -3.86 11.34 -14.54
N ARG A 220 -4.39 12.52 -14.22
CA ARG A 220 -5.84 12.77 -14.21
C ARG A 220 -6.23 13.35 -15.57
N ILE A 221 -7.34 12.88 -16.13
CA ILE A 221 -7.84 13.30 -17.45
C ILE A 221 -9.20 13.95 -17.28
N VAL A 222 -9.34 15.15 -17.81
CA VAL A 222 -10.60 15.90 -17.91
C VAL A 222 -11.06 15.82 -19.35
N GLY A 223 -12.05 14.96 -19.61
CA GLY A 223 -12.62 14.73 -20.92
C GLY A 223 -14.01 15.34 -21.07
N GLY A 224 -14.17 16.59 -20.64
CA GLY A 224 -15.44 17.33 -20.74
C GLY A 224 -16.45 16.84 -19.71
N GLU A 225 -17.42 16.05 -20.15
CA GLU A 225 -18.48 15.48 -19.28
C GLU A 225 -17.98 14.34 -18.39
N SER A 226 -16.81 13.77 -18.71
CA SER A 226 -16.20 12.65 -17.98
C SER A 226 -14.85 13.05 -17.40
N GLU A 227 -14.50 12.44 -16.28
CA GLU A 227 -13.20 12.56 -15.65
C GLU A 227 -12.67 11.18 -15.27
N GLY A 228 -11.39 10.97 -15.49
CA GLY A 228 -10.76 9.67 -15.36
C GLY A 228 -9.27 9.78 -15.10
N SER A 229 -8.61 8.66 -15.31
CA SER A 229 -7.18 8.49 -15.14
C SER A 229 -6.54 8.05 -16.45
N GLY A 230 -5.23 8.21 -16.54
CA GLY A 230 -4.42 7.62 -17.60
C GLY A 230 -3.02 7.30 -17.08
N PHE A 231 -2.21 6.62 -17.87
CA PHE A 231 -0.82 6.36 -17.51
C PHE A 231 0.12 6.26 -18.70
N ALA A 232 1.38 6.61 -18.49
CA ALA A 232 2.40 6.57 -19.53
C ALA A 232 2.97 5.15 -19.71
N VAL A 233 2.92 4.68 -20.96
CA VAL A 233 3.38 3.32 -21.34
C VAL A 233 4.46 3.32 -22.40
N LYS A 234 4.75 4.48 -22.99
CA LYS A 234 5.79 4.65 -24.00
C LYS A 234 6.31 6.08 -23.94
N SER A 235 7.56 6.26 -24.34
CA SER A 235 8.20 7.57 -24.44
C SER A 235 7.53 8.44 -25.51
N GLY A 236 7.80 9.75 -25.45
CA GLY A 236 7.20 10.73 -26.35
C GLY A 236 5.81 11.20 -25.89
N GLY A 237 5.56 11.15 -24.58
CA GLY A 237 4.32 11.61 -23.95
C GLY A 237 3.08 10.80 -24.29
N LEU A 238 3.21 9.50 -24.58
CA LEU A 238 2.06 8.65 -24.91
C LEU A 238 1.40 8.09 -23.65
N VAL A 239 0.15 8.48 -23.44
CA VAL A 239 -0.69 8.11 -22.30
C VAL A 239 -1.84 7.23 -22.77
N LEU A 240 -2.04 6.09 -22.11
CA LEU A 240 -3.24 5.26 -22.27
C LEU A 240 -4.34 5.71 -21.34
N THR A 241 -5.57 5.64 -21.82
CA THR A 241 -6.80 5.83 -21.04
C THR A 241 -7.96 5.05 -21.68
N ASN A 242 -9.15 5.14 -21.11
CA ASN A 242 -10.36 4.62 -21.72
C ASN A 242 -10.99 5.59 -22.72
N PHE A 243 -11.70 5.06 -23.70
CA PHE A 243 -12.44 5.88 -24.66
C PHE A 243 -13.54 6.69 -23.96
N HIS A 244 -14.33 6.08 -23.07
CA HIS A 244 -15.42 6.80 -22.40
C HIS A 244 -14.93 7.95 -21.49
N VAL A 245 -13.64 7.99 -21.15
CA VAL A 245 -13.05 9.11 -20.40
C VAL A 245 -12.90 10.35 -21.28
N ILE A 246 -12.68 10.18 -22.59
CA ILE A 246 -12.42 11.27 -23.54
C ILE A 246 -13.50 11.43 -24.62
N GLU A 247 -14.55 10.60 -24.62
CA GLU A 247 -15.57 10.50 -25.68
C GLU A 247 -16.17 11.86 -26.09
N PHE A 248 -16.42 12.73 -25.11
CA PHE A 248 -17.10 14.02 -25.32
C PHE A 248 -16.13 15.20 -25.47
N GLU A 249 -14.83 14.95 -25.40
CA GLU A 249 -13.81 15.98 -25.40
C GLU A 249 -12.72 15.70 -26.42
N PRO A 250 -12.76 16.39 -27.57
CA PRO A 250 -11.76 16.23 -28.63
C PRO A 250 -10.38 16.83 -28.29
N ALA A 251 -10.27 17.63 -27.23
CA ALA A 251 -9.01 18.20 -26.75
C ALA A 251 -8.86 18.05 -25.22
N PRO A 252 -8.76 16.79 -24.73
CA PRO A 252 -8.83 16.49 -23.30
C PRO A 252 -7.68 17.15 -22.54
N LYS A 253 -7.93 17.61 -21.32
CA LYS A 253 -6.86 18.12 -20.46
C LYS A 253 -6.29 17.01 -19.61
N VAL A 254 -4.98 17.04 -19.48
CA VAL A 254 -4.23 16.11 -18.63
C VAL A 254 -3.61 16.90 -17.50
N VAL A 255 -4.02 16.59 -16.28
CA VAL A 255 -3.39 17.10 -15.06
C VAL A 255 -2.30 16.11 -14.66
N LEU A 256 -1.08 16.61 -14.59
CA LEU A 256 0.15 15.88 -14.36
C LEU A 256 0.40 15.71 -12.85
N PRO A 257 1.31 14.80 -12.43
CA PRO A 257 1.60 14.57 -11.01
C PRO A 257 2.15 15.78 -10.25
N ASP A 258 2.63 16.81 -10.95
CA ASP A 258 3.07 18.09 -10.38
C ASP A 258 1.98 19.16 -10.40
N ASN A 259 0.72 18.76 -10.59
CA ASN A 259 -0.49 19.59 -10.69
C ASN A 259 -0.49 20.59 -11.86
N THR A 260 0.54 20.60 -12.70
CA THR A 260 0.48 21.31 -13.98
C THR A 260 -0.46 20.58 -14.93
N PHE A 261 -1.00 21.29 -15.92
CA PHE A 261 -1.88 20.66 -16.89
C PHE A 261 -1.61 21.13 -18.31
N GLU A 262 -1.86 20.24 -19.25
CA GLU A 262 -1.72 20.51 -20.68
C GLU A 262 -2.88 19.94 -21.48
N THR A 263 -3.04 20.43 -22.71
CA THR A 263 -4.03 19.91 -23.65
C THR A 263 -3.41 18.76 -24.41
N ALA A 264 -4.03 17.59 -24.35
CA ALA A 264 -3.57 16.42 -25.07
C ALA A 264 -4.17 16.33 -26.47
N GLU A 265 -3.38 15.76 -27.38
CA GLU A 265 -3.83 15.34 -28.71
C GLU A 265 -4.33 13.90 -28.65
N ILE A 266 -5.49 13.61 -29.21
CA ILE A 266 -5.97 12.23 -29.33
C ILE A 266 -5.31 11.59 -30.56
N ILE A 267 -4.53 10.54 -30.35
CA ILE A 267 -3.76 9.87 -31.40
C ILE A 267 -4.55 8.71 -32.01
N MET A 268 -5.20 7.92 -31.15
CA MET A 268 -5.99 6.76 -31.55
C MET A 268 -7.12 6.53 -30.55
N ALA A 269 -8.25 6.03 -31.03
CA ALA A 269 -9.39 5.64 -30.21
C ALA A 269 -10.07 4.39 -30.77
N ASP A 270 -10.54 3.53 -29.88
CA ASP A 270 -11.41 2.39 -30.20
C ASP A 270 -12.58 2.41 -29.22
N LYS A 271 -13.73 2.88 -29.70
CA LYS A 271 -14.97 2.94 -28.93
C LYS A 271 -15.45 1.56 -28.48
N ASN A 272 -15.27 0.53 -29.31
CA ASN A 272 -15.76 -0.80 -28.98
C ASN A 272 -14.90 -1.41 -27.88
N ALA A 273 -13.58 -1.28 -27.99
CA ALA A 273 -12.63 -1.79 -26.99
C ALA A 273 -12.53 -0.92 -25.72
N ASP A 274 -13.16 0.25 -25.71
CA ASP A 274 -13.04 1.27 -24.66
C ASP A 274 -11.59 1.69 -24.39
N LEU A 275 -10.82 1.96 -25.45
CA LEU A 275 -9.41 2.35 -25.36
C LEU A 275 -9.14 3.64 -26.12
N ALA A 276 -8.26 4.47 -25.57
CA ALA A 276 -7.72 5.64 -26.25
C ALA A 276 -6.23 5.83 -25.93
N ILE A 277 -5.51 6.35 -26.90
CA ILE A 277 -4.12 6.81 -26.76
C ILE A 277 -4.12 8.30 -27.00
N ILE A 278 -3.68 9.05 -26.00
CA ILE A 278 -3.50 10.50 -26.08
C ILE A 278 -2.02 10.84 -25.96
N LYS A 279 -1.65 12.01 -26.47
CA LYS A 279 -0.29 12.53 -26.45
C LYS A 279 -0.23 13.84 -25.69
N ILE A 280 0.73 13.91 -24.79
CA ILE A 280 1.10 15.10 -24.02
C ILE A 280 2.52 15.54 -24.38
N SER A 281 2.92 16.76 -24.02
CA SER A 281 4.26 17.29 -24.35
C SER A 281 5.31 16.79 -23.37
N LYS A 282 4.93 16.61 -22.10
CA LYS A 282 5.84 16.17 -21.05
C LYS A 282 6.00 14.65 -21.04
N ASP A 283 7.24 14.17 -20.97
CA ASP A 283 7.50 12.76 -20.72
C ASP A 283 7.29 12.42 -19.24
N LEU A 284 6.63 11.28 -19.00
CA LEU A 284 6.40 10.71 -17.68
C LEU A 284 7.17 9.40 -17.52
N PRO A 285 7.49 8.98 -16.28
CA PRO A 285 8.03 7.65 -16.03
C PRO A 285 7.16 6.57 -16.65
N ILE A 286 7.79 5.68 -17.42
CA ILE A 286 7.09 4.58 -18.09
C ILE A 286 7.00 3.40 -17.14
N ILE A 287 5.80 2.84 -16.99
CA ILE A 287 5.59 1.58 -16.26
C ILE A 287 5.63 0.40 -17.23
N SER A 288 6.25 -0.70 -16.77
CA SER A 288 6.53 -1.86 -17.61
C SER A 288 5.28 -2.72 -17.80
N TRP A 289 5.18 -3.38 -18.95
CA TRP A 289 4.11 -4.34 -19.21
C TRP A 289 4.37 -5.65 -18.46
N GLY A 290 3.32 -6.18 -17.83
CA GLY A 290 3.29 -7.56 -17.36
C GLY A 290 2.75 -8.53 -18.41
N ASP A 291 2.60 -9.79 -17.98
CA ASP A 291 1.91 -10.84 -18.73
C ASP A 291 0.67 -11.32 -17.97
N PRO A 292 -0.53 -10.89 -18.38
CA PRO A 292 -1.79 -11.30 -17.75
C PRO A 292 -2.07 -12.80 -17.85
N LYS A 293 -1.39 -13.55 -18.73
CA LYS A 293 -1.52 -15.01 -18.83
C LYS A 293 -0.84 -15.73 -17.67
N GLU A 294 0.19 -15.13 -17.09
CA GLU A 294 0.92 -15.69 -15.95
C GLU A 294 0.23 -15.45 -14.60
N LEU A 295 -0.81 -14.60 -14.57
CA LEU A 295 -1.54 -14.33 -13.33
C LEU A 295 -2.20 -15.59 -12.76
N ASN A 296 -2.10 -15.76 -11.45
CA ASN A 296 -2.75 -16.85 -10.74
C ASN A 296 -4.10 -16.39 -10.17
N PRO A 297 -5.10 -17.29 -10.03
CA PRO A 297 -6.29 -16.98 -9.25
C PRO A 297 -5.90 -16.51 -7.84
N ALA A 298 -6.58 -15.46 -7.35
CA ALA A 298 -6.31 -14.79 -6.08
C ALA A 298 -4.95 -14.09 -5.96
N GLU A 299 -4.20 -13.92 -7.06
CA GLU A 299 -3.01 -13.07 -7.09
C GLU A 299 -3.36 -11.61 -6.80
N GLU A 300 -2.58 -10.95 -5.95
CA GLU A 300 -2.77 -9.55 -5.57
C GLU A 300 -2.50 -8.58 -6.73
N LEU A 301 -3.43 -7.65 -6.90
CA LEU A 301 -3.38 -6.58 -7.88
C LEU A 301 -3.67 -5.23 -7.23
N LEU A 302 -3.15 -4.17 -7.83
CA LEU A 302 -3.35 -2.78 -7.43
C LEU A 302 -3.99 -2.01 -8.59
N ALA A 303 -5.09 -1.33 -8.33
CA ALA A 303 -5.67 -0.34 -9.24
C ALA A 303 -5.28 1.05 -8.75
N ILE A 304 -4.68 1.85 -9.63
CA ILE A 304 -4.20 3.19 -9.29
C ILE A 304 -4.91 4.22 -10.17
N GLY A 305 -5.42 5.30 -9.58
CA GLY A 305 -6.15 6.34 -10.31
C GLY A 305 -6.73 7.43 -9.40
N PHE A 306 -7.50 8.35 -9.99
CA PHE A 306 -8.07 9.52 -9.33
C PHE A 306 -9.58 9.36 -9.14
N PRO A 307 -10.05 8.73 -8.04
CA PRO A 307 -11.48 8.56 -7.80
C PRO A 307 -12.20 9.91 -7.67
N LEU A 308 -13.43 9.98 -8.16
CA LEU A 308 -14.25 11.20 -8.22
C LEU A 308 -13.62 12.38 -9.00
N GLY A 309 -12.59 12.09 -9.81
CA GLY A 309 -11.94 13.06 -10.69
C GLY A 309 -11.34 14.24 -9.92
N GLY A 310 -11.76 15.45 -10.26
CA GLY A 310 -11.36 16.70 -9.63
C GLY A 310 -12.16 17.09 -8.40
N SER A 311 -13.16 16.30 -8.01
CA SER A 311 -13.91 16.54 -6.77
C SER A 311 -13.07 16.24 -5.52
N LEU A 312 -11.97 15.50 -5.68
CA LEU A 312 -10.98 15.23 -4.64
C LEU A 312 -9.61 15.69 -5.15
N SER A 313 -8.94 16.54 -4.37
CA SER A 313 -7.57 16.96 -4.61
C SER A 313 -6.57 15.98 -3.96
N GLY A 314 -5.35 15.91 -4.51
CA GLY A 314 -4.24 15.13 -3.94
C GLY A 314 -3.73 13.99 -4.82
N GLU A 315 -2.99 13.07 -4.20
CA GLU A 315 -2.35 11.94 -4.87
C GLU A 315 -3.37 10.93 -5.41
N SER A 316 -2.98 10.14 -6.42
CA SER A 316 -3.81 9.04 -6.89
C SER A 316 -4.02 7.98 -5.80
N SER A 317 -5.26 7.48 -5.74
CA SER A 317 -5.66 6.40 -4.84
C SER A 317 -5.08 5.06 -5.29
N VAL A 318 -4.84 4.18 -4.33
CA VAL A 318 -4.36 2.82 -4.56
C VAL A 318 -5.37 1.85 -3.95
N ASN A 319 -6.08 1.12 -4.82
CA ASN A 319 -7.08 0.15 -4.41
C ASN A 319 -6.50 -1.25 -4.61
N LYS A 320 -6.43 -2.03 -3.53
CA LYS A 320 -5.83 -3.37 -3.52
C LYS A 320 -6.89 -4.46 -3.46
N GLY A 321 -6.67 -5.52 -4.22
CA GLY A 321 -7.51 -6.70 -4.25
C GLY A 321 -6.82 -7.83 -4.99
N SER A 322 -7.59 -8.74 -5.58
CA SER A 322 -7.10 -9.97 -6.18
C SER A 322 -7.78 -10.30 -7.50
N LEU A 323 -7.07 -11.06 -8.34
CA LEU A 323 -7.65 -11.63 -9.55
C LEU A 323 -8.72 -12.66 -9.18
N SER A 324 -9.97 -12.37 -9.51
CA SER A 324 -11.09 -13.30 -9.34
C SER A 324 -11.23 -14.27 -10.53
N ALA A 325 -11.15 -13.74 -11.75
CA ALA A 325 -11.28 -14.55 -12.97
C ALA A 325 -10.80 -13.81 -14.22
N ARG A 326 -10.67 -14.54 -15.33
CA ARG A 326 -10.56 -13.95 -16.68
C ARG A 326 -11.90 -14.12 -17.41
N ARG A 327 -12.31 -13.09 -18.16
CA ARG A 327 -13.54 -13.07 -18.96
C ARG A 327 -13.21 -12.63 -20.37
N ARG A 328 -13.85 -13.20 -21.39
CA ARG A 328 -13.62 -12.79 -22.78
C ARG A 328 -14.95 -12.38 -23.41
N SER A 329 -15.01 -11.15 -23.90
CA SER A 329 -16.10 -10.70 -24.76
C SER A 329 -15.78 -11.12 -26.19
N LYS A 330 -16.62 -12.00 -26.77
CA LYS A 330 -16.47 -12.43 -28.17
C LYS A 330 -16.83 -11.31 -29.14
N ASP A 331 -17.79 -10.47 -28.78
CA ASP A 331 -18.32 -9.41 -29.66
C ASP A 331 -17.29 -8.30 -29.88
N VAL A 332 -16.55 -7.94 -28.83
CA VAL A 332 -15.55 -6.87 -28.87
C VAL A 332 -14.13 -7.43 -29.13
N GLY A 333 -13.93 -8.72 -28.89
CA GLY A 333 -12.61 -9.36 -28.99
C GLY A 333 -11.65 -8.93 -27.87
N VAL A 334 -12.19 -8.61 -26.70
CA VAL A 334 -11.42 -8.13 -25.53
C VAL A 334 -11.52 -9.13 -24.38
N GLU A 335 -10.39 -9.36 -23.73
CA GLU A 335 -10.29 -10.07 -22.46
C GLU A 335 -10.27 -9.08 -21.30
N TYR A 336 -11.12 -9.35 -20.31
CA TYR A 336 -11.20 -8.63 -19.06
C TYR A 336 -10.60 -9.45 -17.92
N LEU A 337 -9.79 -8.80 -17.10
CA LEU A 337 -9.40 -9.25 -15.78
C LEU A 337 -10.52 -8.86 -14.81
N GLN A 338 -11.20 -9.87 -14.27
CA GLN A 338 -12.20 -9.70 -13.23
C GLN A 338 -11.50 -9.73 -11.87
N THR A 339 -11.73 -8.73 -11.05
CA THR A 339 -11.16 -8.57 -9.71
C THR A 339 -12.24 -8.28 -8.68
N ASP A 340 -11.88 -8.44 -7.41
CA ASP A 340 -12.67 -7.97 -6.26
C ASP A 340 -12.32 -6.52 -5.86
N ILE A 341 -11.51 -5.84 -6.67
CA ILE A 341 -11.12 -4.44 -6.44
C ILE A 341 -12.35 -3.56 -6.69
N THR A 342 -12.70 -2.75 -5.70
CA THR A 342 -13.75 -1.75 -5.87
C THR A 342 -13.21 -0.61 -6.73
N LEU A 343 -13.69 -0.56 -7.98
CA LEU A 343 -13.42 0.54 -8.91
C LEU A 343 -14.56 1.55 -8.83
N THR A 344 -14.21 2.82 -8.63
CA THR A 344 -15.15 3.95 -8.58
C THR A 344 -14.94 4.86 -9.78
N PRO A 345 -15.93 5.68 -10.17
CA PRO A 345 -15.74 6.69 -11.23
C PRO A 345 -14.48 7.53 -10.98
N GLY A 346 -13.71 7.82 -12.03
CA GLY A 346 -12.43 8.50 -11.94
C GLY A 346 -11.20 7.57 -11.94
N VAL A 347 -11.32 6.33 -11.43
CA VAL A 347 -10.24 5.33 -11.52
C VAL A 347 -10.12 4.74 -12.93
N SER A 348 -11.19 4.80 -13.72
CA SER A 348 -11.21 4.36 -15.12
C SER A 348 -10.10 5.02 -15.93
N GLY A 349 -9.44 4.22 -16.75
CA GLY A 349 -8.28 4.60 -17.57
C GLY A 349 -6.94 4.50 -16.83
N GLY A 350 -6.96 4.38 -15.50
CA GLY A 350 -5.76 4.14 -14.69
C GLY A 350 -5.24 2.70 -14.81
N PRO A 351 -3.98 2.43 -14.44
CA PRO A 351 -3.39 1.11 -14.58
C PRO A 351 -3.89 0.15 -13.49
N MET A 352 -4.04 -1.12 -13.88
CA MET A 352 -4.07 -2.27 -12.97
C MET A 352 -2.71 -2.96 -13.04
N VAL A 353 -1.98 -2.98 -11.93
CA VAL A 353 -0.61 -3.51 -11.83
C VAL A 353 -0.52 -4.64 -10.82
N ASN A 354 0.49 -5.50 -10.97
CA ASN A 354 0.88 -6.41 -9.89
C ASN A 354 1.71 -5.69 -8.82
N ILE A 355 2.09 -6.39 -7.75
CA ILE A 355 2.88 -5.83 -6.64
C ILE A 355 4.31 -5.36 -7.01
N CYS A 356 4.77 -5.65 -8.23
CA CYS A 356 6.02 -5.15 -8.80
C CYS A 356 5.83 -3.95 -9.75
N GLY A 357 4.59 -3.48 -9.93
CA GLY A 357 4.26 -2.31 -10.76
C GLY A 357 4.16 -2.61 -12.25
N GLU A 358 4.07 -3.89 -12.62
CA GLU A 358 3.93 -4.31 -14.01
C GLU A 358 2.45 -4.29 -14.42
N VAL A 359 2.14 -3.62 -15.51
CA VAL A 359 0.77 -3.42 -16.03
C VAL A 359 0.17 -4.75 -16.47
N GLN A 360 -0.88 -5.16 -15.77
CA GLN A 360 -1.72 -6.32 -16.09
C GLN A 360 -2.96 -5.92 -16.88
N GLY A 361 -3.41 -4.67 -16.77
CA GLY A 361 -4.53 -4.15 -17.53
C GLY A 361 -4.80 -2.68 -17.27
N ILE A 362 -5.91 -2.19 -17.82
CA ILE A 362 -6.42 -0.83 -17.61
C ILE A 362 -7.81 -0.90 -16.98
N ASN A 363 -7.99 -0.24 -15.84
CA ASN A 363 -9.25 -0.21 -15.10
C ASN A 363 -10.34 0.42 -15.99
N THR A 364 -11.49 -0.21 -16.17
CA THR A 364 -12.55 0.30 -17.07
C THR A 364 -13.91 0.43 -16.39
N ALA A 365 -14.35 -0.59 -15.65
CA ALA A 365 -15.70 -0.65 -15.11
C ALA A 365 -15.73 -1.31 -13.74
N GLY A 366 -16.63 -0.84 -12.87
CA GLY A 366 -16.88 -1.42 -11.56
C GLY A 366 -18.37 -1.54 -11.26
N LEU A 367 -18.77 -2.59 -10.53
CA LEU A 367 -20.13 -2.77 -10.04
C LEU A 367 -20.14 -3.55 -8.72
N SER A 368 -20.47 -2.90 -7.60
CA SER A 368 -20.75 -3.57 -6.32
C SER A 368 -19.70 -4.62 -5.88
N GLY A 369 -18.42 -4.24 -5.87
CA GLY A 369 -17.31 -5.14 -5.52
C GLY A 369 -16.77 -6.00 -6.67
N LEU A 370 -17.36 -5.89 -7.87
CA LEU A 370 -16.79 -6.38 -9.12
C LEU A 370 -15.94 -5.27 -9.75
N GLY A 371 -14.67 -5.55 -10.03
CA GLY A 371 -13.81 -4.69 -10.85
C GLY A 371 -13.45 -5.37 -12.16
N LEU A 372 -13.53 -4.65 -13.28
CA LEU A 372 -13.09 -5.11 -14.60
C LEU A 372 -11.97 -4.21 -15.12
N ALA A 373 -10.89 -4.85 -15.58
CA ALA A 373 -9.82 -4.20 -16.34
C ALA A 373 -9.63 -4.88 -17.68
N ILE A 374 -9.40 -4.12 -18.74
CA ILE A 374 -9.03 -4.68 -20.05
C ILE A 374 -7.59 -5.22 -19.93
N SER A 375 -7.37 -6.48 -20.28
CA SER A 375 -6.05 -7.12 -20.06
C SER A 375 -4.97 -6.50 -20.94
N ALA A 376 -3.73 -6.45 -20.44
CA ALA A 376 -2.59 -5.90 -21.18
C ALA A 376 -2.37 -6.56 -22.54
N ASP A 377 -2.71 -7.84 -22.69
CA ASP A 377 -2.67 -8.54 -23.97
C ASP A 377 -3.70 -7.99 -24.96
N SER A 378 -4.95 -7.78 -24.51
CA SER A 378 -5.97 -7.14 -25.33
C SER A 378 -5.60 -5.70 -25.67
N ILE A 379 -5.00 -4.94 -24.74
CA ILE A 379 -4.51 -3.58 -25.03
C ILE A 379 -3.47 -3.61 -26.17
N LYS A 380 -2.44 -4.47 -26.07
CA LYS A 380 -1.38 -4.58 -27.09
C LYS A 380 -1.96 -4.97 -28.46
N GLN A 381 -2.92 -5.90 -28.48
CA GLN A 381 -3.60 -6.30 -29.70
C GLN A 381 -4.40 -5.13 -30.30
N LYS A 382 -5.24 -4.47 -29.50
CA LYS A 382 -6.08 -3.35 -29.94
C LYS A 382 -5.28 -2.13 -30.36
N TRP A 383 -4.15 -1.87 -29.71
CA TRP A 383 -3.19 -0.87 -30.15
C TRP A 383 -2.77 -1.14 -31.59
N LEU A 384 -2.36 -2.36 -31.92
CA LEU A 384 -1.94 -2.70 -33.27
C LEU A 384 -3.08 -2.54 -34.28
N GLU A 385 -4.29 -2.99 -33.93
CA GLU A 385 -5.48 -2.81 -34.77
C GLU A 385 -5.73 -1.32 -35.06
N MET A 386 -5.75 -0.46 -34.03
CA MET A 386 -5.91 0.99 -34.19
C MET A 386 -4.80 1.63 -35.03
N ALA A 387 -3.54 1.21 -34.84
CA ALA A 387 -2.40 1.73 -35.58
C ALA A 387 -2.44 1.40 -37.08
N THR A 388 -3.17 0.35 -37.46
CA THR A 388 -3.35 -0.07 -38.87
C THR A 388 -4.69 0.34 -39.46
N ALA A 389 -5.57 0.96 -38.68
CA ALA A 389 -6.90 1.38 -39.13
C ALA A 389 -6.83 2.58 -40.08
N ASN A 390 -7.75 2.63 -41.06
CA ASN A 390 -7.83 3.75 -42.01
C ASN A 390 -8.22 5.07 -41.33
N ASP A 391 -9.10 5.02 -40.32
CA ASP A 391 -9.49 6.17 -39.49
C ASP A 391 -9.71 5.69 -38.05
N SER A 392 -8.70 5.88 -37.22
CA SER A 392 -8.70 5.53 -35.79
C SER A 392 -9.40 6.59 -34.93
N LEU A 393 -9.89 7.69 -35.51
CA LEU A 393 -10.55 8.78 -34.80
C LEU A 393 -12.00 9.00 -35.27
N LYS A 394 -12.55 8.07 -36.07
CA LYS A 394 -13.90 8.14 -36.62
C LYS A 394 -15.00 8.33 -35.56
N ASP A 395 -14.77 7.82 -34.34
CA ASP A 395 -15.73 7.87 -33.22
C ASP A 395 -15.52 9.10 -32.33
N ILE A 396 -14.47 9.90 -32.56
CA ILE A 396 -14.21 11.15 -31.85
C ILE A 396 -14.96 12.28 -32.55
N LYS A 397 -15.71 13.08 -31.77
CA LYS A 397 -16.44 14.23 -32.28
C LYS A 397 -15.47 15.25 -32.89
N ARG A 398 -15.62 15.53 -34.19
CA ARG A 398 -14.83 16.57 -34.87
C ARG A 398 -15.37 17.94 -34.52
N ILE A 399 -14.50 18.85 -34.09
CA ILE A 399 -14.83 20.27 -33.92
C ILE A 399 -14.74 20.96 -35.27
N THR A 400 -15.78 21.71 -35.61
CA THR A 400 -15.81 22.61 -36.77
C THR A 400 -15.39 24.01 -36.36
N PHE A 401 -14.64 24.66 -37.24
CA PHE A 401 -14.23 26.05 -37.11
C PHE A 401 -14.71 26.78 -38.35
N ASP A 402 -15.96 27.25 -38.31
CA ASP A 402 -16.53 28.09 -39.37
C ASP A 402 -17.10 29.35 -38.70
N ASP A 403 -16.46 30.47 -38.98
CA ASP A 403 -16.81 31.79 -38.48
C ASP A 403 -17.43 32.69 -39.56
N THR A 404 -17.77 32.12 -40.72
CA THR A 404 -18.19 32.87 -41.91
C THR A 404 -19.69 32.78 -42.18
N GLU A 405 -20.33 31.67 -41.79
CA GLU A 405 -21.73 31.41 -42.12
C GLU A 405 -22.70 32.41 -41.45
N SER A 406 -22.55 32.63 -40.13
CA SER A 406 -23.43 33.52 -39.36
C SER A 406 -22.78 34.04 -38.08
N ALA A 407 -23.46 34.99 -37.42
CA ALA A 407 -23.09 35.47 -36.10
C ALA A 407 -23.03 34.34 -35.05
N GLU A 408 -24.04 33.46 -35.04
CA GLU A 408 -24.10 32.27 -34.17
C GLU A 408 -22.86 31.38 -34.36
N PHE A 409 -22.50 31.11 -35.62
CA PHE A 409 -21.36 30.28 -35.99
C PHE A 409 -20.02 30.91 -35.56
N ALA A 410 -19.88 32.23 -35.70
CA ALA A 410 -18.69 32.93 -35.23
C ALA A 410 -18.50 32.82 -33.71
N VAL A 411 -19.58 32.95 -32.94
CA VAL A 411 -19.57 32.79 -31.48
C VAL A 411 -19.29 31.35 -31.07
N ALA A 412 -19.91 30.36 -31.74
CA ALA A 412 -19.61 28.94 -31.53
C ALA A 412 -18.14 28.63 -31.82
N THR A 413 -17.60 29.15 -32.93
CA THR A 413 -16.21 28.96 -33.33
C THR A 413 -15.23 29.59 -32.33
N PHE A 414 -15.56 30.73 -31.73
CA PHE A 414 -14.78 31.31 -30.64
C PHE A 414 -14.65 30.36 -29.44
N TYR A 415 -15.76 29.81 -28.95
CA TYR A 415 -15.72 28.85 -27.82
C TYR A 415 -15.07 27.52 -28.20
N ASN A 416 -15.21 27.07 -29.45
CA ASN A 416 -14.48 25.91 -29.96
C ASN A 416 -12.96 26.14 -29.91
N TYR A 417 -12.47 27.33 -30.27
CA TYR A 417 -11.05 27.67 -30.15
C TYR A 417 -10.59 27.71 -28.69
N LEU A 418 -11.41 28.21 -27.77
CA LEU A 418 -11.10 28.17 -26.33
C LEU A 418 -10.98 26.73 -25.83
N LYS A 419 -11.94 25.86 -26.18
CA LYS A 419 -11.97 24.43 -25.80
C LYS A 419 -10.70 23.69 -26.24
N VAL A 420 -10.28 23.88 -27.50
CA VAL A 420 -9.03 23.28 -28.03
C VAL A 420 -7.76 24.07 -27.71
N ARG A 421 -7.84 25.12 -26.86
CA ARG A 421 -6.74 25.99 -26.45
C ARG A 421 -5.99 26.70 -27.59
N ARG A 422 -6.66 26.94 -28.72
CA ARG A 422 -6.15 27.80 -29.80
C ARG A 422 -6.46 29.27 -29.52
N LEU A 423 -5.91 29.79 -28.42
CA LEU A 423 -6.24 31.11 -27.88
C LEU A 423 -5.95 32.26 -28.86
N GLU A 424 -4.90 32.17 -29.66
CA GLU A 424 -4.61 33.16 -30.71
C GLU A 424 -5.75 33.24 -31.74
N LYS A 425 -6.29 32.09 -32.15
CA LYS A 425 -7.42 32.02 -33.09
C LYS A 425 -8.73 32.51 -32.48
N ALA A 426 -8.97 32.20 -31.21
CA ALA A 426 -10.08 32.81 -30.48
C ALA A 426 -9.94 34.35 -30.42
N PHE A 427 -8.75 34.85 -30.12
CA PHE A 427 -8.47 36.29 -30.05
C PHE A 427 -8.63 36.98 -31.41
N GLU A 428 -8.26 36.33 -32.52
CA GLU A 428 -8.46 36.85 -33.88
C GLU A 428 -9.93 37.19 -34.18
N LEU A 429 -10.89 36.45 -33.60
CA LEU A 429 -12.33 36.65 -33.79
C LEU A 429 -12.89 37.87 -33.03
N LEU A 430 -12.16 38.37 -32.04
CA LEU A 430 -12.56 39.56 -31.28
C LEU A 430 -12.43 40.81 -32.15
N SER A 431 -13.31 41.78 -31.92
CA SER A 431 -13.30 43.07 -32.62
C SER A 431 -12.07 43.92 -32.28
N ASP A 432 -11.68 44.83 -33.16
CA ASP A 432 -10.55 45.72 -32.92
C ASP A 432 -10.78 46.63 -31.72
N ASN A 433 -12.02 47.11 -31.51
CA ASN A 433 -12.41 47.88 -30.33
C ASN A 433 -12.20 47.10 -29.02
N PHE A 434 -12.52 45.79 -29.01
CA PHE A 434 -12.26 44.96 -27.84
C PHE A 434 -10.75 44.80 -27.56
N LYS A 435 -9.95 44.74 -28.62
CA LYS A 435 -8.48 44.61 -28.53
C LYS A 435 -7.82 45.93 -28.12
N GLU A 436 -8.45 47.07 -28.37
CA GLU A 436 -8.00 48.38 -27.91
C GLU A 436 -8.01 48.45 -26.36
N GLY A 437 -6.83 48.30 -25.76
CA GLY A 437 -6.64 48.30 -24.31
C GLY A 437 -6.39 46.92 -23.69
N HIS A 438 -6.58 45.85 -24.45
CA HIS A 438 -6.37 44.46 -24.01
C HIS A 438 -5.52 43.68 -25.03
N GLY A 439 -4.20 43.75 -24.87
CA GLY A 439 -3.28 42.94 -25.67
C GLY A 439 -3.49 41.44 -25.45
N PHE A 440 -3.03 40.62 -26.41
CA PHE A 440 -3.20 39.17 -26.37
C PHE A 440 -2.71 38.55 -25.05
N ASP A 441 -1.54 38.96 -24.54
CA ASP A 441 -0.98 38.41 -23.30
C ASP A 441 -1.85 38.71 -22.08
N TYR A 442 -2.41 39.92 -21.99
CA TYR A 442 -3.34 40.29 -20.91
C TYR A 442 -4.62 39.45 -20.98
N TRP A 443 -5.20 39.34 -22.17
CA TRP A 443 -6.43 38.57 -22.38
C TRP A 443 -6.23 37.07 -22.13
N LYS A 444 -5.10 36.52 -22.59
CA LYS A 444 -4.69 35.13 -22.39
C LYS A 444 -4.59 34.77 -20.90
N GLY A 445 -4.13 35.70 -20.06
CA GLY A 445 -4.04 35.52 -18.61
C GLY A 445 -5.35 35.09 -17.95
N GLY A 446 -6.50 35.49 -18.52
CA GLY A 446 -7.83 35.09 -18.03
C GLY A 446 -8.18 33.61 -18.24
N TYR A 447 -7.39 32.87 -19.01
CA TYR A 447 -7.65 31.46 -19.38
C TYR A 447 -6.57 30.49 -18.87
N GLU A 448 -5.67 30.96 -18.01
CA GLU A 448 -4.58 30.13 -17.48
C GLU A 448 -5.10 28.97 -16.64
N SER A 449 -6.14 29.20 -15.83
CA SER A 449 -6.80 28.17 -15.01
C SER A 449 -7.78 27.28 -15.78
N LEU A 450 -8.15 27.66 -17.01
CA LEU A 450 -9.25 27.03 -17.73
C LEU A 450 -8.88 25.59 -18.16
N LEU A 451 -9.60 24.61 -17.61
CA LEU A 451 -9.53 23.20 -17.98
C LEU A 451 -10.51 22.88 -19.11
N ASP A 452 -11.78 23.23 -18.97
CA ASP A 452 -12.78 22.96 -20.01
C ASP A 452 -13.79 24.11 -20.11
N THR A 453 -14.31 24.30 -21.31
CA THR A 453 -15.46 25.16 -21.60
C THR A 453 -16.53 24.31 -22.25
N THR A 454 -17.66 24.19 -21.56
CA THR A 454 -18.85 23.52 -22.06
C THR A 454 -19.88 24.57 -22.45
N VAL A 455 -20.21 24.61 -23.73
CA VAL A 455 -21.28 25.43 -24.27
C VAL A 455 -22.62 24.74 -24.00
N ILE A 456 -23.46 25.36 -23.18
CA ILE A 456 -24.80 24.87 -22.84
C ILE A 456 -25.81 25.34 -23.90
N LYS A 457 -25.71 26.60 -24.31
CA LYS A 457 -26.60 27.22 -25.28
C LYS A 457 -25.90 28.31 -26.06
N ILE A 458 -26.10 28.34 -27.38
CA ILE A 458 -25.82 29.48 -28.25
C ILE A 458 -27.08 29.65 -29.11
N GLU A 459 -27.64 30.86 -29.14
CA GLU A 459 -28.82 31.14 -29.96
C GLU A 459 -28.82 32.58 -30.45
N ASP A 460 -29.26 32.79 -31.70
CA ASP A 460 -29.53 34.13 -32.22
C ASP A 460 -30.64 34.83 -31.41
N ASN A 461 -30.40 36.10 -31.09
CA ASN A 461 -31.37 36.93 -30.42
C ASN A 461 -32.48 37.35 -31.41
N LYS A 462 -33.70 36.87 -31.15
CA LYS A 462 -34.86 37.14 -32.01
C LYS A 462 -35.29 38.62 -32.08
N LYS A 463 -34.84 39.45 -31.14
CA LYS A 463 -35.25 40.87 -31.02
C LYS A 463 -34.17 41.83 -31.48
N VAL A 464 -32.91 41.47 -31.33
CA VAL A 464 -31.76 42.32 -31.65
C VAL A 464 -30.94 41.62 -32.72
N LYS A 465 -30.85 42.24 -33.89
CA LYS A 465 -30.09 41.71 -35.02
C LYS A 465 -28.61 41.58 -34.64
N ASP A 466 -27.98 40.51 -35.11
CA ASP A 466 -26.55 40.22 -34.94
C ASP A 466 -26.10 40.15 -33.47
N ARG A 467 -27.03 39.84 -32.55
CA ARG A 467 -26.75 39.53 -31.16
C ARG A 467 -26.96 38.05 -30.93
N VAL A 468 -26.01 37.42 -30.23
CA VAL A 468 -26.03 35.99 -29.94
C VAL A 468 -26.02 35.78 -28.43
N THR A 469 -27.06 35.14 -27.91
CA THR A 469 -27.16 34.78 -26.49
C THR A 469 -26.34 33.53 -26.23
N VAL A 470 -25.64 33.50 -25.10
CA VAL A 470 -24.78 32.37 -24.71
C VAL A 470 -25.04 31.94 -23.27
N LYS A 471 -25.01 30.63 -23.06
CA LYS A 471 -24.89 29.99 -21.74
C LYS A 471 -23.75 28.99 -21.80
N LEU A 472 -22.89 29.03 -20.81
CA LEU A 472 -21.73 28.14 -20.75
C LEU A 472 -21.36 27.84 -19.30
N SER A 473 -20.66 26.73 -19.12
CA SER A 473 -19.95 26.41 -17.89
C SER A 473 -18.47 26.25 -18.16
N THR A 474 -17.64 26.63 -17.20
CA THR A 474 -16.21 26.36 -17.21
C THR A 474 -15.83 25.43 -16.07
N LYS A 475 -14.78 24.65 -16.31
CA LYS A 475 -14.01 23.98 -15.27
C LYS A 475 -12.68 24.71 -15.13
N ASP A 476 -12.38 25.23 -13.96
CA ASP A 476 -11.17 25.98 -13.67
C ASP A 476 -10.34 25.28 -12.61
N MET A 477 -9.02 25.29 -12.76
CA MET A 477 -8.07 24.85 -11.75
C MET A 477 -7.73 26.00 -10.81
N VAL A 478 -8.17 25.93 -9.56
CA VAL A 478 -7.91 26.94 -8.52
C VAL A 478 -7.39 26.22 -7.28
N ASP A 479 -6.18 26.55 -6.85
CA ASP A 479 -5.54 25.97 -5.66
C ASP A 479 -5.61 24.42 -5.62
N ASP A 480 -5.30 23.76 -6.75
CA ASP A 480 -5.37 22.30 -6.96
C ASP A 480 -6.78 21.68 -6.95
N GLU A 481 -7.84 22.49 -6.88
CA GLU A 481 -9.24 22.06 -6.94
C GLU A 481 -9.94 22.46 -8.25
N ILE A 482 -10.79 21.57 -8.78
CA ILE A 482 -11.60 21.89 -9.96
C ILE A 482 -12.85 22.64 -9.51
N VAL A 483 -12.94 23.90 -9.90
CA VAL A 483 -14.08 24.78 -9.62
C VAL A 483 -14.94 24.90 -10.87
N TYR A 484 -16.26 24.73 -10.70
CA TYR A 484 -17.24 24.95 -11.75
C TYR A 484 -17.76 26.38 -11.69
N LYS A 485 -17.74 27.08 -12.82
CA LYS A 485 -18.37 28.40 -12.96
C LYS A 485 -19.38 28.37 -14.09
N TYR A 486 -20.38 29.23 -14.00
CA TYR A 486 -21.49 29.29 -14.93
C TYR A 486 -21.66 30.72 -15.42
N PHE A 487 -21.91 30.89 -16.71
CA PHE A 487 -22.01 32.21 -17.31
C PHE A 487 -23.23 32.28 -18.24
N GLU A 488 -23.88 33.43 -18.22
CA GLU A 488 -24.99 33.77 -19.11
C GLU A 488 -24.83 35.20 -19.62
N GLY A 489 -25.21 35.42 -20.86
CA GLY A 489 -25.19 36.75 -21.44
C GLY A 489 -25.32 36.73 -22.94
N PHE A 490 -24.74 37.72 -23.59
CA PHE A 490 -24.72 37.81 -25.03
C PHE A 490 -23.44 38.42 -25.57
N TRP A 491 -23.15 38.10 -26.83
CA TRP A 491 -22.22 38.84 -27.67
C TRP A 491 -23.03 39.69 -28.65
N ASP A 492 -22.66 40.96 -28.79
CA ASP A 492 -22.94 41.69 -30.03
C ASP A 492 -21.91 41.27 -31.08
N VAL A 493 -22.35 40.96 -32.29
CA VAL A 493 -21.51 40.48 -33.39
C VAL A 493 -21.71 41.42 -34.57
N LYS A 494 -20.63 41.70 -35.32
CA LYS A 494 -20.70 42.55 -36.51
C LYS A 494 -20.04 41.86 -37.69
N ASN A 495 -20.65 41.95 -38.86
CA ASN A 495 -20.01 41.55 -40.11
C ASN A 495 -19.21 42.75 -40.66
N ILE A 496 -17.89 42.60 -40.73
CA ILE A 496 -16.97 43.60 -41.26
C ILE A 496 -16.17 42.92 -42.38
N ASP A 497 -16.30 43.44 -43.59
CA ASP A 497 -15.64 42.91 -44.79
C ASP A 497 -15.84 41.40 -45.01
N GLY A 498 -17.07 40.91 -44.77
CA GLY A 498 -17.42 39.51 -44.94
C GLY A 498 -16.97 38.61 -43.79
N LYS A 499 -16.45 39.17 -42.69
CA LYS A 499 -16.02 38.43 -41.50
C LYS A 499 -16.83 38.84 -40.29
N TRP A 500 -17.39 37.85 -39.58
CA TRP A 500 -18.05 38.10 -38.32
C TRP A 500 -17.02 38.35 -37.21
N ARG A 501 -17.25 39.38 -36.40
CA ARG A 501 -16.38 39.79 -35.30
C ARG A 501 -17.19 39.94 -34.02
N LEU A 502 -16.69 39.32 -32.95
CA LEU A 502 -17.26 39.39 -31.61
C LEU A 502 -16.92 40.76 -31.02
N TRP A 503 -17.95 41.59 -30.84
CA TRP A 503 -17.85 42.92 -30.25
C TRP A 503 -17.80 42.82 -28.72
N ASP A 504 -18.33 43.79 -28.00
CA ASP A 504 -18.30 43.81 -26.54
C ASP A 504 -19.27 42.75 -25.96
N PRO A 505 -18.79 41.82 -25.12
CA PRO A 505 -19.65 40.86 -24.45
C PRO A 505 -20.32 41.49 -23.24
N GLU A 506 -21.60 41.20 -23.05
CA GLU A 506 -22.28 41.36 -21.76
C GLU A 506 -22.54 39.96 -21.17
N ILE A 507 -21.46 39.30 -20.76
CA ILE A 507 -21.50 37.97 -20.16
C ILE A 507 -21.17 38.09 -18.68
N LYS A 508 -22.04 37.55 -17.83
CA LYS A 508 -21.92 37.61 -16.38
C LYS A 508 -21.89 36.21 -15.80
N GLU A 509 -21.12 36.05 -14.74
CA GLU A 509 -21.15 34.85 -13.92
C GLU A 509 -22.52 34.74 -13.25
N VAL A 510 -23.09 33.54 -13.28
CA VAL A 510 -24.33 33.17 -12.62
C VAL A 510 -23.96 32.34 -11.40
N GLU A 511 -23.99 32.98 -10.22
CA GLU A 511 -23.76 32.28 -8.97
C GLU A 511 -24.90 31.30 -8.67
N ASN A 512 -24.57 30.04 -8.41
CA ASN A 512 -25.50 28.99 -7.98
C ASN A 512 -26.75 28.86 -8.88
N PRO A 513 -26.59 28.53 -10.17
CA PRO A 513 -27.72 28.43 -11.09
C PRO A 513 -28.73 27.37 -10.62
N SER A 514 -30.01 27.72 -10.65
CA SER A 514 -31.08 26.76 -10.37
C SER A 514 -31.10 25.62 -11.40
N PHE A 515 -31.66 24.45 -11.05
CA PHE A 515 -31.85 23.36 -12.01
C PHE A 515 -32.53 23.81 -13.31
N LEU A 516 -33.55 24.68 -13.21
CA LEU A 516 -34.27 25.22 -14.38
C LEU A 516 -33.40 26.07 -15.30
N TRP A 517 -32.29 26.62 -14.82
CA TRP A 517 -31.39 27.45 -15.63
C TRP A 517 -30.72 26.64 -16.74
N PHE A 518 -30.41 25.37 -16.49
CA PHE A 518 -29.78 24.45 -17.45
C PHE A 518 -30.71 24.02 -18.59
N TYR A 519 -32.04 24.09 -18.39
CA TYR A 519 -33.04 23.62 -19.36
C TYR A 519 -33.78 24.73 -20.11
N LYS A 520 -33.58 25.99 -19.71
CA LYS A 520 -34.14 27.18 -20.37
C LYS A 520 -33.11 27.80 -21.29
#